data_AF-A0A946JCZ1-F1
#
_entry.id   AF-A0A946JCZ1-F1
#
_cell.length_a   1.000
_cell.length_b   1.000
_cell.length_c   1.000
_cell.angle_alpha   90.00
_cell.angle_beta   90.00
_cell.angle_gamma   90.00
#
_symmetry.space_group_name_H-M   'P 1'
#
loop_
_entity.id
_entity.type
_entity.pdbx_description
1 polymer ?
#
loop_
_entity_poly.entity_id
_entity_poly.type
_entity_poly.pdbx_seq_one_letter_code
_entity_poly.pdbx_strand_id
1 'polypeptide(L)'
;MAKIKQIFLLFNLLLSVLSYSQIKVAAERTKAYLPLLEDNKIAIVGNQTSMIKNTHLVDSLISLEVDVIKVFSPEHGFRGKADAGAKIEDGIDVKTGIPIISLYGKNKKPSSKQL
;
A
#
# COMPACT_ATOMS: atom_id res chain seq x y z
N MET A 1 -13.60 -52.28 2.01
CA MET A 1 -13.78 -51.12 2.93
C MET A 1 -12.56 -50.21 3.04
N ALA A 2 -11.32 -50.72 3.08
CA ALA A 2 -10.11 -49.88 3.19
C ALA A 2 -9.94 -48.86 2.04
N LYS A 3 -10.22 -49.25 0.78
CA LYS A 3 -10.12 -48.35 -0.38
C LYS A 3 -11.10 -47.16 -0.34
N ILE A 4 -12.32 -47.37 0.15
CA ILE A 4 -13.33 -46.30 0.31
C ILE A 4 -12.90 -45.31 1.40
N LYS A 5 -12.33 -45.80 2.51
CA LYS A 5 -11.77 -44.94 3.57
C LYS A 5 -10.58 -44.10 3.07
N GLN A 6 -9.71 -44.69 2.24
CA GLN A 6 -8.59 -43.96 1.61
C GLN A 6 -9.06 -42.88 0.64
N ILE A 7 -10.09 -43.13 -0.16
CA ILE A 7 -10.68 -42.13 -1.07
C ILE A 7 -11.28 -40.97 -0.26
N PHE A 8 -12.01 -41.28 0.81
CA PHE A 8 -12.57 -40.26 1.69
C PHE A 8 -11.47 -39.42 2.36
N LEU A 9 -10.39 -40.05 2.81
CA LEU A 9 -9.24 -39.37 3.41
C LEU A 9 -8.54 -38.45 2.39
N LEU A 10 -8.28 -38.93 1.17
CA LEU A 10 -7.67 -38.16 0.10
C LEU A 10 -8.54 -36.98 -0.33
N PHE A 11 -9.86 -37.17 -0.37
CA PHE A 11 -10.81 -36.11 -0.69
C PHE A 11 -10.80 -35.00 0.38
N ASN A 12 -10.84 -35.37 1.67
CA ASN A 12 -10.76 -34.38 2.76
C ASN A 12 -9.41 -33.64 2.78
N LEU A 13 -8.30 -34.34 2.48
CA LEU A 13 -7.00 -33.72 2.36
C LEU A 13 -6.97 -32.71 1.19
N LEU A 14 -7.56 -33.05 0.04
CA LEU A 14 -7.67 -32.14 -1.10
C LEU A 14 -8.49 -30.88 -0.79
N LEU A 15 -9.61 -31.01 -0.07
CA LEU A 15 -10.43 -29.87 0.39
C LEU A 15 -9.67 -28.92 1.33
N SER A 16 -8.81 -29.46 2.21
CA SER A 16 -7.99 -28.63 3.10
C SER A 16 -6.96 -27.78 2.35
N VAL A 17 -6.38 -28.31 1.25
CA VAL A 17 -5.41 -27.58 0.41
C VAL A 17 -6.09 -26.46 -0.38
N LEU A 18 -7.34 -26.65 -0.80
CA LEU A 18 -8.13 -25.63 -1.51
C LEU A 18 -8.62 -24.49 -0.61
N SER A 19 -8.55 -24.65 0.72
CA SER A 19 -9.07 -23.68 1.69
C SER A 19 -8.05 -22.63 2.14
N TYR A 20 -6.97 -22.41 1.38
CA TYR A 20 -6.01 -21.36 1.69
C TYR A 20 -6.60 -19.98 1.40
N SER A 21 -7.06 -19.29 2.46
CA SER A 21 -7.50 -17.90 2.35
C SER A 21 -6.29 -16.99 2.12
N GLN A 22 -6.28 -16.29 0.99
CA GLN A 22 -5.28 -15.25 0.73
C GLN A 22 -5.36 -14.18 1.82
N ILE A 23 -4.21 -13.79 2.37
CA ILE A 23 -4.12 -12.69 3.34
C ILE A 23 -4.52 -11.40 2.62
N LYS A 24 -5.51 -10.69 3.18
CA LYS A 24 -5.93 -9.37 2.72
C LYS A 24 -5.27 -8.30 3.57
N VAL A 25 -4.32 -7.57 3.00
CA VAL A 25 -3.61 -6.50 3.72
C VAL A 25 -4.51 -5.29 3.97
N ALA A 26 -4.13 -4.44 4.92
CA ALA A 26 -4.94 -3.28 5.31
C ALA A 26 -5.28 -2.36 4.13
N ALA A 27 -4.31 -2.10 3.23
CA ALA A 27 -4.52 -1.27 2.04
C ALA A 27 -5.68 -1.75 1.16
N GLU A 28 -5.91 -3.06 1.05
CA GLU A 28 -6.99 -3.65 0.24
C GLU A 28 -8.37 -3.59 0.92
N ARG A 29 -8.43 -3.24 2.21
CA ARG A 29 -9.66 -3.16 3.00
C ARG A 29 -10.31 -1.78 2.92
N THR A 30 -10.39 -1.19 1.71
CA THR A 30 -10.91 0.17 1.45
C THR A 30 -12.23 0.48 2.17
N LYS A 31 -13.21 -0.43 2.13
CA LYS A 31 -14.49 -0.28 2.84
C LYS A 31 -14.36 -0.02 4.34
N ALA A 32 -13.28 -0.46 4.98
CA ALA A 32 -13.06 -0.29 6.41
C ALA A 32 -12.50 1.10 6.76
N TYR A 33 -11.84 1.78 5.82
CA TYR A 33 -11.16 3.04 6.11
C TYR A 33 -11.61 4.23 5.27
N LEU A 34 -12.18 4.04 4.07
CA LEU A 34 -12.66 5.16 3.24
C LEU A 34 -13.62 6.11 3.98
N PRO A 35 -14.61 5.62 4.76
CA PRO A 35 -15.49 6.53 5.51
C PRO A 35 -14.76 7.40 6.53
N LEU A 36 -13.57 6.98 6.99
CA LEU A 36 -12.74 7.74 7.93
C LEU A 36 -11.93 8.83 7.24
N LEU A 37 -11.85 8.81 5.90
CA LEU A 37 -11.09 9.75 5.08
C LEU A 37 -11.97 10.80 4.41
N GLU A 38 -13.29 10.64 4.43
CA GLU A 38 -14.26 11.58 3.84
C GLU A 38 -14.08 12.98 4.42
N ASP A 39 -14.20 14.00 3.58
CA ASP A 39 -14.06 15.42 3.90
C ASP A 39 -12.74 15.84 4.56
N ASN A 40 -11.72 14.96 4.55
CA ASN A 40 -10.41 15.22 5.13
C ASN A 40 -9.33 15.35 4.06
N LYS A 41 -8.38 16.24 4.32
CA LYS A 41 -7.15 16.35 3.54
C LYS A 41 -6.16 15.28 4.00
N ILE A 42 -5.84 14.34 3.12
CA ILE A 42 -5.05 13.17 3.46
C ILE A 42 -3.60 13.35 3.03
N ALA A 43 -2.69 13.15 3.98
CA ALA A 43 -1.28 12.95 3.68
C ALA A 43 -0.93 11.46 3.87
N ILE A 44 -0.17 10.89 2.93
CA ILE A 44 0.19 9.47 2.97
C ILE A 44 1.69 9.33 3.27
N VAL A 45 2.05 8.54 4.27
CA VAL A 45 3.41 8.04 4.42
C VAL A 45 3.51 6.73 3.65
N GLY A 46 4.34 6.68 2.61
CA GLY A 46 4.40 5.53 1.72
C GLY A 46 5.61 5.53 0.80
N ASN A 47 5.88 4.39 0.20
CA ASN A 47 6.95 4.16 -0.76
C ASN A 47 6.45 3.22 -1.87
N GLN A 48 7.36 2.75 -2.73
CA GLN A 48 7.01 1.93 -3.89
C GLN A 48 6.26 0.62 -3.58
N THR A 49 6.31 0.12 -2.34
CA THR A 49 5.61 -1.13 -1.95
C THR A 49 4.19 -0.87 -1.47
N SER A 50 3.76 0.39 -1.37
CA SER A 50 2.43 0.78 -0.93
C SER A 50 1.39 0.52 -2.03
N MET A 51 0.99 -0.75 -2.18
CA MET A 51 0.17 -1.22 -3.30
C MET A 51 -1.19 -1.77 -2.84
N ILE A 52 -2.22 -1.55 -3.65
CA ILE A 52 -3.47 -2.32 -3.67
C ILE A 52 -3.41 -3.18 -4.92
N LYS A 53 -3.17 -4.49 -4.74
CA LYS A 53 -2.87 -5.41 -5.84
C LYS A 53 -1.73 -4.87 -6.73
N ASN A 54 -2.05 -4.47 -7.97
CA ASN A 54 -1.08 -3.99 -8.96
C ASN A 54 -1.10 -2.46 -9.13
N THR A 55 -1.84 -1.74 -8.28
CA THR A 55 -1.99 -0.28 -8.36
C THR A 55 -1.46 0.34 -7.09
N HIS A 56 -0.73 1.45 -7.22
CA HIS A 56 -0.21 2.15 -6.05
C HIS A 56 -1.38 2.71 -5.20
N LEU A 57 -1.23 2.71 -3.87
CA LEU A 57 -2.25 3.14 -2.92
C LEU A 57 -2.74 4.55 -3.24
N VAL A 58 -1.83 5.51 -3.38
CA VAL A 58 -2.16 6.91 -3.73
C VAL A 58 -2.97 7.01 -5.02
N ASP A 59 -2.61 6.26 -6.06
CA ASP A 59 -3.37 6.27 -7.32
C ASP A 59 -4.80 5.74 -7.10
N SER A 60 -4.92 4.70 -6.28
CA SER A 60 -6.21 4.09 -5.94
C SER A 60 -7.08 5.05 -5.13
N LEU A 61 -6.52 5.74 -4.13
CA LEU A 61 -7.25 6.70 -3.30
C LEU A 61 -7.73 7.91 -4.10
N ILE A 62 -6.90 8.46 -4.99
CA ILE A 62 -7.30 9.55 -5.89
C ILE A 62 -8.44 9.10 -6.82
N SER A 63 -8.35 7.89 -7.37
CA SER A 63 -9.42 7.34 -8.23
C SER A 63 -10.75 7.09 -7.48
N LEU A 64 -10.67 7.03 -6.15
CA LEU A 64 -11.80 6.91 -5.23
C LEU A 64 -12.20 8.27 -4.63
N GLU A 65 -11.75 9.38 -5.25
CA GLU A 65 -12.10 10.76 -4.90
C GLU A 65 -11.65 11.19 -3.50
N VAL A 66 -10.64 10.52 -2.92
CA VAL A 66 -10.00 10.96 -1.68
C VAL A 66 -9.09 12.17 -1.94
N ASP A 67 -9.22 13.23 -1.15
CA ASP A 67 -8.39 14.44 -1.25
C ASP A 67 -6.97 14.21 -0.70
N VAL A 68 -6.14 13.53 -1.48
CA VAL A 68 -4.73 13.30 -1.15
C VAL A 68 -3.89 14.53 -1.52
N ILE A 69 -3.39 15.24 -0.51
CA ILE A 69 -2.74 16.55 -0.70
C ILE A 69 -1.20 16.50 -0.73
N LYS A 70 -0.59 15.46 -0.15
CA LYS A 70 0.86 15.28 -0.12
C LYS A 70 1.25 13.84 0.24
N VAL A 71 2.48 13.46 -0.09
CA VAL A 71 3.09 12.19 0.29
C VAL A 71 4.37 12.42 1.05
N PHE A 72 4.62 11.63 2.08
CA PHE A 72 5.89 11.52 2.76
C PHE A 72 6.58 10.21 2.36
N SER A 73 7.76 10.31 1.75
CA SER A 73 8.51 9.15 1.24
C SER A 73 9.81 8.95 2.02
N PRO A 74 10.10 7.73 2.52
CA PRO A 74 11.40 7.35 3.07
C PRO A 74 12.54 7.23 2.03
N GLU A 75 13.57 6.46 2.36
CA GLU A 75 14.92 6.46 1.74
C GLU A 75 15.03 5.96 0.29
N HIS A 76 14.07 5.18 -0.23
CA HIS A 76 14.12 4.59 -1.58
C HIS A 76 13.20 5.28 -2.61
N GLY A 77 12.63 6.42 -2.22
CA GLY A 77 11.74 7.21 -3.06
C GLY A 77 10.33 6.61 -3.19
N PHE A 78 9.43 7.44 -3.70
CA PHE A 78 7.99 7.13 -3.70
C PHE A 78 7.60 6.09 -4.75
N ARG A 79 8.19 6.16 -5.95
CA ARG A 79 7.85 5.28 -7.09
C ARG A 79 8.95 4.27 -7.42
N GLY A 80 9.98 4.14 -6.57
CA GLY A 80 11.05 3.15 -6.75
C GLY A 80 11.93 3.36 -7.98
N LYS A 81 12.00 4.59 -8.50
CA LYS A 81 12.85 4.97 -9.64
C LYS A 81 14.23 5.49 -9.22
N ALA A 82 14.50 5.60 -7.92
CA ALA A 82 15.76 6.09 -7.41
C ALA A 82 16.74 4.93 -7.18
N ASP A 83 18.00 5.13 -7.57
CA ASP A 83 19.07 4.15 -7.37
C ASP A 83 19.36 3.92 -5.88
N ALA A 84 19.91 2.76 -5.55
CA ALA A 84 20.38 2.47 -4.21
C ALA A 84 21.45 3.49 -3.77
N GLY A 85 21.16 4.25 -2.71
CA GLY A 85 22.06 5.29 -2.18
C GLY A 85 21.86 6.68 -2.79
N ALA A 86 20.90 6.87 -3.70
CA ALA A 86 20.53 8.21 -4.17
C ALA A 86 19.95 9.04 -3.01
N LYS A 87 20.33 10.31 -2.91
CA LYS A 87 19.63 11.27 -2.05
C LYS A 87 18.21 11.43 -2.59
N ILE A 88 17.22 11.07 -1.78
CA ILE A 88 15.83 11.40 -2.03
C ILE A 88 15.60 12.82 -1.50
N GLU A 89 15.35 13.75 -2.40
CA GLU A 89 14.92 15.11 -2.08
C GLU A 89 13.40 15.23 -2.21
N ASP A 90 12.85 16.35 -1.73
CA ASP A 90 11.46 16.71 -1.98
C ASP A 90 11.22 16.83 -3.50
N GLY A 91 10.00 16.57 -3.95
CA GLY A 91 9.67 16.58 -5.36
C GLY A 91 8.17 16.58 -5.63
N ILE A 92 7.80 16.30 -6.88
CA ILE A 92 6.42 16.19 -7.32
C ILE A 92 6.25 14.84 -8.02
N ASP A 93 5.21 14.10 -7.66
CA ASP A 93 4.85 12.88 -8.38
C ASP A 93 4.31 13.24 -9.77
N VAL A 94 5.10 13.03 -10.82
CA VAL A 94 4.76 13.42 -12.21
C VAL A 94 3.40 12.86 -12.67
N LYS A 95 2.99 11.70 -12.14
CA LYS A 95 1.73 11.05 -12.51
C LYS A 95 0.51 11.77 -11.93
N THR A 96 0.59 12.23 -10.68
CA THR A 96 -0.56 12.74 -9.92
C THR A 96 -0.49 14.24 -9.65
N GLY A 97 0.67 14.87 -9.82
CA GLY A 97 0.95 16.25 -9.44
C GLY A 97 1.12 16.47 -7.93
N ILE A 98 1.04 15.42 -7.11
CA ILE A 98 1.07 15.53 -5.66
C ILE A 98 2.51 15.79 -5.18
N PRO A 99 2.72 16.74 -4.24
CA PRO A 99 4.02 16.95 -3.60
C PRO A 99 4.49 15.71 -2.84
N ILE A 100 5.76 15.36 -3.03
CA ILE A 100 6.47 14.32 -2.29
C ILE A 100 7.46 15.03 -1.36
N ILE A 101 7.39 14.73 -0.07
CA ILE A 101 8.31 15.20 0.95
C ILE A 101 9.20 14.03 1.36
N SER A 102 10.51 14.19 1.26
CA SER A 102 11.47 13.19 1.67
C SER A 102 11.60 13.14 3.18
N LEU A 103 11.44 11.94 3.75
CA LEU A 103 11.73 11.64 5.16
C LEU A 103 13.11 11.01 5.35
N TYR A 104 14.10 11.41 4.54
CA TYR A 104 15.46 10.91 4.60
C TYR A 104 16.47 11.96 5.09
N GLY A 105 17.66 11.50 5.48
CA GLY A 105 18.75 12.38 5.93
C GLY A 105 18.42 13.12 7.22
N LYS A 106 18.39 14.46 7.16
CA LYS A 106 18.09 15.33 8.31
C LYS A 106 16.58 15.48 8.58
N ASN A 107 15.73 15.08 7.63
CA ASN A 107 14.28 15.27 7.70
C ASN A 107 13.52 13.98 8.08
N LYS A 108 14.02 13.18 9.02
CA LYS A 108 13.40 11.87 9.38
C LYS A 108 12.01 11.96 10.01
N LYS A 109 11.56 13.16 10.36
CA LYS A 109 10.26 13.45 10.93
C LYS A 109 9.69 14.70 10.23
N PRO A 110 8.42 14.71 9.83
CA PRO A 110 7.79 15.92 9.33
C PRO A 110 7.92 17.07 10.33
N SER A 111 8.37 18.22 9.86
CA SER A 111 8.32 19.48 10.60
C SER A 111 6.88 19.98 10.72
N SER A 112 6.61 20.87 11.68
CA SER A 112 5.28 21.47 11.85
C SER A 112 4.79 22.24 10.63
N LYS A 113 5.70 22.71 9.76
CA LYS A 113 5.35 23.39 8.50
C LYS A 113 4.91 22.41 7.41
N GLN A 114 5.33 21.16 7.50
CA GLN A 114 5.03 20.12 6.51
C GLN A 114 3.70 19.40 6.78
N LEU A 115 3.18 19.49 8.00
CA LEU A 115 1.84 19.01 8.38
C LEU A 115 0.79 19.98 7.81
#